data_AF-A0A932NMM8-F1
#
_entry.id   AF-A0A932NMM8-F1
#
_cell.length_a   1.000
_cell.length_b   1.000
_cell.length_c   1.000
_cell.angle_alpha   90.00
_cell.angle_beta   90.00
_cell.angle_gamma   90.00
#
_symmetry.space_group_name_H-M   'P 1'
#
loop_
_entity.id
_entity.type
_entity.pdbx_description
1 polymer ?
#
loop_
_entity_poly.entity_id
_entity_poly.type
_entity_poly.pdbx_seq_one_letter_code
_entity_poly.pdbx_strand_id
1 'polypeptide(L)'
;MKKTYAIFVTLALLAGGSYVVRAGEAAKSAAELEKEKAMKEPFANDLGPDKLDVSGYSKEAQAGYKALQNRCTACHTASRPLNSQFVEADGKDSAARDAAAAKLLKEDPQLGKHKFVWQLEGGIWQRYVKRMMNKPGCTVTPADGKQIWAFLSQDSRKRKLGENKASWKAHREKLLADFKVKFPKRYEELYNEKH
;
A
#
# COMPACT_ATOMS: atom_id res chain seq x y z
N MET A 1 10.24 59.10 69.41
CA MET A 1 10.42 57.90 68.54
C MET A 1 9.10 57.18 68.40
N LYS A 2 8.48 57.18 67.22
CA LYS A 2 7.55 56.17 66.69
C LYS A 2 7.26 56.53 65.22
N LYS A 3 7.56 55.59 64.32
CA LYS A 3 7.75 55.79 62.87
C LYS A 3 6.40 55.82 62.15
N THR A 4 6.21 56.80 61.28
CA THR A 4 5.11 56.89 60.32
C THR A 4 5.40 55.96 59.15
N TYR A 5 4.53 54.98 58.89
CA TYR A 5 4.62 54.11 57.71
C TYR A 5 3.72 54.68 56.61
N ALA A 6 4.33 55.10 55.49
CA ALA A 6 3.63 55.42 54.26
C ALA A 6 3.31 54.12 53.51
N ILE A 7 2.03 53.88 53.22
CA ILE A 7 1.57 52.77 52.39
C ILE A 7 1.64 53.25 50.93
N PHE A 8 2.56 52.69 50.15
CA PHE A 8 2.57 52.81 48.70
C PHE A 8 1.68 51.72 48.11
N VAL A 9 0.53 52.11 47.55
CA VAL A 9 -0.28 51.22 46.70
C VAL A 9 0.26 51.33 45.28
N THR A 10 1.07 50.35 44.86
CA THR A 10 1.46 50.18 43.47
C THR A 10 0.30 49.54 42.69
N LEU A 11 -0.36 50.36 41.88
CA LEU A 11 -1.38 49.93 40.92
C LEU A 11 -0.68 49.18 39.78
N ALA A 12 -0.74 47.85 39.80
CA ALA A 12 -0.26 47.02 38.69
C ALA A 12 -1.27 47.07 37.53
N LEU A 13 -0.93 47.81 36.47
CA LEU A 13 -1.62 47.76 35.19
C LEU A 13 -1.40 46.37 34.56
N LEU A 14 -2.42 45.51 34.66
CA LEU A 14 -2.52 44.30 33.85
C LEU A 14 -2.77 44.70 32.40
N ALA A 15 -1.70 44.77 31.61
CA ALA A 15 -1.79 44.77 30.16
C ALA A 15 -2.34 43.40 29.72
N GLY A 16 -3.66 43.35 29.52
CA GLY A 16 -4.35 42.21 28.91
C GLY A 16 -3.90 42.05 27.46
N GLY A 17 -2.81 41.34 27.24
CA GLY A 17 -2.43 40.85 25.92
C GLY A 17 -3.49 39.85 25.46
N SER A 18 -4.38 40.28 24.57
CA SER A 18 -5.27 39.39 23.85
C SER A 18 -4.42 38.47 22.97
N TYR A 19 -4.12 37.27 23.45
CA TYR A 19 -3.63 36.19 22.59
C TYR A 19 -4.76 35.82 21.65
N VAL A 20 -4.73 36.39 20.44
CA VAL A 20 -5.54 35.88 19.33
C VAL A 20 -4.98 34.49 19.02
N VAL A 21 -5.63 33.46 19.56
CA VAL A 21 -5.39 32.08 19.13
C VAL A 21 -5.85 32.01 17.69
N ARG A 22 -4.93 32.23 16.76
CA ARG A 22 -5.13 31.88 15.37
C ARG A 22 -5.40 30.38 15.39
N ALA A 23 -6.63 29.97 15.13
CA ALA A 23 -7.00 28.58 14.92
C ALA A 23 -6.24 28.10 13.68
N GLY A 24 -4.98 27.74 13.86
CA GLY A 24 -4.18 27.08 12.84
C GLY A 24 -4.77 25.70 12.63
N GLU A 25 -4.98 25.32 11.37
CA GLU A 25 -5.27 23.93 11.00
C GLU A 25 -4.35 23.00 11.80
N ALA A 26 -4.94 22.03 12.50
CA ALA A 26 -4.16 21.04 13.23
C ALA A 26 -3.16 20.39 12.26
N ALA A 27 -1.88 20.33 12.66
CA ALA A 27 -0.85 19.73 11.83
C ALA A 27 -1.22 18.27 11.51
N LYS A 28 -1.19 17.91 10.22
CA LYS A 28 -1.48 16.54 9.75
C LYS A 28 -0.56 15.54 10.44
N SER A 29 -1.13 14.42 10.87
CA SER A 29 -0.38 13.28 11.39
C SER A 29 0.53 12.66 10.31
N ALA A 30 1.53 11.89 10.74
CA ALA A 30 2.41 11.17 9.82
C ALA A 30 1.64 10.21 8.89
N ALA A 31 0.56 9.59 9.39
CA ALA A 31 -0.31 8.72 8.61
C ALA A 31 -1.07 9.49 7.52
N GLU A 32 -1.58 10.68 7.84
CA GLU A 32 -2.28 11.53 6.86
C GLU A 32 -1.34 12.04 5.77
N LEU A 33 -0.12 12.42 6.14
CA LEU A 33 0.91 12.84 5.19
C LEU A 33 1.32 11.69 4.25
N GLU A 34 1.51 10.48 4.79
CA GLU A 34 1.83 9.31 3.96
C GLU A 34 0.65 8.92 3.05
N LYS A 35 -0.59 8.99 3.54
CA LYS A 35 -1.79 8.77 2.73
C LYS A 35 -1.87 9.78 1.59
N GLU A 36 -1.70 11.06 1.86
CA GLU A 36 -1.71 12.10 0.84
C GLU A 36 -0.64 11.84 -0.23
N LYS A 37 0.58 11.49 0.19
CA LYS A 37 1.67 11.10 -0.72
C LYS A 37 1.28 9.89 -1.57
N ALA A 38 0.76 8.83 -0.94
CA ALA A 38 0.38 7.60 -1.63
C ALA A 38 -0.74 7.81 -2.68
N MET A 39 -1.63 8.78 -2.45
CA MET A 39 -2.72 9.12 -3.37
C MET A 39 -2.28 10.06 -4.51
N LYS A 40 -1.25 10.89 -4.31
CA LYS A 40 -0.65 11.72 -5.38
C LYS A 40 0.13 10.92 -6.42
N GLU A 41 0.58 9.73 -6.05
CA GLU A 41 1.34 8.82 -6.91
C GLU A 41 0.52 7.57 -7.25
N PRO A 42 -0.49 7.66 -8.13
CA PRO A 42 -1.32 6.51 -8.46
C PRO A 42 -0.56 5.48 -9.30
N PHE A 43 -1.07 4.26 -9.29
CA PHE A 43 -0.64 3.12 -10.09
C PHE A 43 -1.84 2.60 -10.89
N ALA A 44 -1.57 1.89 -11.99
CA ALA A 44 -2.64 1.25 -12.77
C ALA A 44 -3.52 0.31 -11.92
N ASN A 45 -2.93 -0.33 -10.91
CA ASN A 45 -3.59 -1.23 -9.99
C ASN A 45 -4.76 -0.56 -9.24
N ASP A 46 -4.68 0.75 -9.01
CA ASP A 46 -5.67 1.49 -8.23
C ASP A 46 -7.00 1.67 -8.96
N LEU A 47 -7.02 1.45 -10.28
CA LEU A 47 -8.25 1.49 -11.09
C LEU A 47 -9.05 0.19 -11.06
N GLY A 48 -8.49 -0.88 -10.47
CA GLY A 48 -9.15 -2.17 -10.36
C GLY A 48 -10.02 -2.30 -9.10
N PRO A 49 -10.79 -3.40 -8.99
CA PRO A 49 -11.64 -3.66 -7.83
C PRO A 49 -10.81 -3.74 -6.55
N ASP A 50 -11.37 -3.22 -5.46
CA ASP A 50 -10.78 -3.23 -4.13
C ASP A 50 -11.26 -4.42 -3.28
N LYS A 51 -12.20 -5.22 -3.79
CA LYS A 51 -12.77 -6.38 -3.13
C LYS A 51 -12.68 -7.63 -4.01
N LEU A 52 -12.55 -8.78 -3.36
CA LEU A 52 -12.57 -10.11 -3.95
C LEU A 52 -13.57 -10.98 -3.20
N ASP A 53 -14.18 -11.92 -3.93
CA ASP A 53 -14.81 -13.07 -3.31
C ASP A 53 -13.74 -14.10 -2.92
N VAL A 54 -13.61 -14.32 -1.61
CA VAL A 54 -12.64 -15.27 -1.03
C VAL A 54 -13.34 -16.47 -0.37
N SER A 55 -14.63 -16.67 -0.60
CA SER A 55 -15.42 -17.76 0.00
C SER A 55 -14.79 -19.14 -0.25
N GLY A 56 -14.23 -19.36 -1.44
CA GLY A 56 -13.52 -20.58 -1.83
C GLY A 56 -12.03 -20.63 -1.50
N TYR A 57 -11.52 -19.76 -0.62
CA TYR A 57 -10.14 -19.78 -0.13
C TYR A 57 -10.05 -20.51 1.22
N SER A 58 -8.84 -20.90 1.65
CA SER A 58 -8.64 -21.46 3.00
C SER A 58 -8.99 -20.44 4.09
N LYS A 59 -9.25 -20.90 5.32
CA LYS A 59 -9.57 -20.01 6.44
C LYS A 59 -8.44 -19.04 6.75
N GLU A 60 -7.20 -19.48 6.59
CA GLU A 60 -6.00 -18.66 6.76
C GLU A 60 -5.94 -17.55 5.72
N ALA A 61 -6.26 -17.85 4.45
CA ALA A 61 -6.31 -16.83 3.41
C ALA A 61 -7.47 -15.86 3.59
N GLN A 62 -8.64 -16.33 4.01
CA GLN A 62 -9.78 -15.46 4.35
C GLN A 62 -9.40 -14.49 5.48
N ALA A 63 -8.66 -14.97 6.50
CA ALA A 63 -8.13 -14.13 7.57
C ALA A 63 -7.11 -13.11 7.04
N GLY A 64 -6.17 -13.53 6.18
CA GLY A 64 -5.20 -12.64 5.55
C GLY A 64 -5.85 -11.57 4.67
N TYR A 65 -6.89 -11.92 3.93
CA TYR A 65 -7.69 -10.96 3.15
C TYR A 65 -8.43 -9.96 4.07
N LYS A 66 -9.03 -10.44 5.16
CA LYS A 66 -9.66 -9.56 6.16
C LYS A 66 -8.64 -8.59 6.79
N ALA A 67 -7.44 -9.07 7.11
CA ALA A 67 -6.36 -8.22 7.60
C ALA A 67 -5.94 -7.16 6.56
N LEU A 68 -5.82 -7.55 5.28
CA LEU A 68 -5.55 -6.62 4.19
C LEU A 68 -6.61 -5.51 4.12
N GLN A 69 -7.89 -5.87 4.11
CA GLN A 69 -9.02 -4.94 4.02
C GLN A 69 -9.10 -3.98 5.21
N ASN A 70 -8.78 -4.46 6.41
CA ASN A 70 -8.97 -3.69 7.65
C ASN A 70 -7.75 -2.87 8.06
N ARG A 71 -6.53 -3.28 7.65
CA ARG A 71 -5.28 -2.70 8.16
C ARG A 71 -4.44 -2.02 7.07
N CYS A 72 -4.30 -2.63 5.90
CA CYS A 72 -3.47 -2.06 4.84
C CYS A 72 -4.13 -0.91 4.09
N THR A 73 -5.45 -0.76 4.22
CA THR A 73 -6.24 0.25 3.52
C THR A 73 -6.18 1.64 4.16
N ALA A 74 -5.44 1.78 5.27
CA ALA A 74 -5.28 3.06 5.97
C ALA A 74 -4.63 4.14 5.08
N CYS A 75 -3.68 3.75 4.23
CA CYS A 75 -2.91 4.69 3.41
C CYS A 75 -3.34 4.74 1.94
N HIS A 76 -3.85 3.66 1.37
CA HIS A 76 -4.33 3.58 -0.01
C HIS A 76 -5.33 2.43 -0.18
N THR A 77 -6.01 2.32 -1.32
CA THR A 77 -7.02 1.28 -1.54
C THR A 77 -6.39 -0.12 -1.56
N ALA A 78 -7.20 -1.15 -1.24
CA ALA A 78 -6.80 -2.55 -1.38
C ALA A 78 -6.56 -2.96 -2.84
N SER A 79 -7.09 -2.19 -3.81
CA SER A 79 -6.83 -2.39 -5.24
C SER A 79 -5.33 -2.43 -5.54
N ARG A 80 -4.51 -1.65 -4.83
CA ARG A 80 -3.08 -1.52 -5.12
C ARG A 80 -2.32 -2.85 -5.05
N PRO A 81 -2.42 -3.64 -3.96
CA PRO A 81 -1.88 -4.99 -3.95
C PRO A 81 -2.73 -5.99 -4.75
N LEU A 82 -4.07 -5.94 -4.68
CA LEU A 82 -4.92 -6.96 -5.32
C LEU A 82 -4.76 -6.98 -6.85
N ASN A 83 -4.54 -5.83 -7.48
CA ASN A 83 -4.41 -5.70 -8.92
C ASN A 83 -2.96 -5.57 -9.41
N SER A 84 -1.97 -5.79 -8.53
CA SER A 84 -0.56 -5.70 -8.92
C SER A 84 -0.17 -6.82 -9.89
N GLN A 85 0.87 -6.60 -10.68
CA GLN A 85 1.46 -7.62 -11.55
C GLN A 85 2.18 -8.74 -10.77
N PHE A 86 2.38 -8.58 -9.45
CA PHE A 86 3.21 -9.50 -8.68
C PHE A 86 2.60 -10.90 -8.62
N VAL A 87 3.44 -11.88 -8.89
CA VAL A 87 3.12 -13.30 -8.82
C VAL A 87 4.23 -13.99 -8.06
N GLU A 88 3.86 -14.85 -7.13
CA GLU A 88 4.80 -15.66 -6.39
C GLU A 88 4.46 -17.14 -6.59
N ALA A 89 5.36 -17.88 -7.24
CA ALA A 89 5.23 -19.33 -7.41
C ALA A 89 5.19 -20.03 -6.04
N ASP A 90 4.79 -21.31 -6.02
CA ASP A 90 4.73 -22.05 -4.77
C ASP A 90 6.14 -22.43 -4.27
N GLY A 91 6.30 -22.60 -2.96
CA GLY A 91 7.57 -22.96 -2.36
C GLY A 91 7.69 -22.59 -0.88
N LYS A 92 8.43 -23.41 -0.14
CA LYS A 92 8.63 -23.29 1.32
C LYS A 92 9.41 -22.04 1.72
N ASP A 93 10.32 -21.57 0.87
CA ASP A 93 11.19 -20.41 1.08
C ASP A 93 11.36 -19.62 -0.24
N SER A 94 12.07 -18.50 -0.20
CA SER A 94 12.27 -17.65 -1.39
C SER A 94 13.02 -18.37 -2.51
N ALA A 95 14.05 -19.15 -2.19
CA ALA A 95 14.86 -19.86 -3.18
C ALA A 95 14.03 -20.94 -3.91
N ALA A 96 13.19 -21.68 -3.17
CA ALA A 96 12.27 -22.65 -3.75
C ALA A 96 11.24 -21.96 -4.67
N ARG A 97 10.76 -20.78 -4.30
CA ARG A 97 9.81 -20.00 -5.12
C ARG A 97 10.47 -19.43 -6.37
N ASP A 98 11.72 -19.00 -6.29
CA ASP A 98 12.49 -18.56 -7.45
C ASP A 98 12.75 -19.71 -8.43
N ALA A 99 13.10 -20.90 -7.92
CA ALA A 99 13.25 -22.09 -8.74
C ALA A 99 11.93 -22.50 -9.42
N ALA A 100 10.80 -22.45 -8.69
CA ALA A 100 9.48 -22.72 -9.24
C ALA A 100 9.07 -21.66 -10.28
N ALA A 101 9.37 -20.37 -10.05
CA ALA A 101 9.14 -19.31 -11.02
C ALA A 101 9.96 -19.52 -12.29
N ALA A 102 11.24 -19.88 -12.18
CA ALA A 102 12.10 -20.19 -13.31
C ALA A 102 11.58 -21.38 -14.13
N LYS A 103 11.00 -22.39 -13.47
CA LYS A 103 10.33 -23.50 -14.16
C LYS A 103 9.10 -23.02 -14.93
N LEU A 104 8.21 -22.24 -14.29
CA LEU A 104 7.02 -21.68 -14.94
C LEU A 104 7.36 -20.81 -16.15
N LEU A 105 8.43 -20.01 -16.07
CA LEU A 105 8.89 -19.18 -17.18
C LEU A 105 9.41 -19.99 -18.38
N LYS A 106 9.98 -21.18 -18.13
CA LYS A 106 10.41 -22.10 -19.20
C LYS A 106 9.21 -22.78 -19.87
N GLU A 107 8.22 -23.18 -19.09
CA GLU A 107 7.00 -23.83 -19.58
C GLU A 107 6.09 -22.84 -20.32
N ASP A 108 6.04 -21.60 -19.85
CA ASP A 108 5.25 -20.52 -20.42
C ASP A 108 6.06 -19.22 -20.54
N PRO A 109 6.80 -19.04 -21.64
CA PRO A 109 7.61 -17.86 -21.87
C PRO A 109 6.82 -16.54 -21.90
N GLN A 110 5.48 -16.58 -22.10
CA GLN A 110 4.67 -15.36 -22.10
C GLN A 110 4.67 -14.68 -20.72
N LEU A 111 4.79 -15.46 -19.64
CA LEU A 111 4.88 -14.92 -18.28
C LEU A 111 6.11 -14.03 -18.08
N GLY A 112 7.19 -14.26 -18.85
CA GLY A 112 8.40 -13.43 -18.82
C GLY A 112 8.40 -12.25 -19.79
N LYS A 113 7.60 -12.31 -20.87
CA LYS A 113 7.54 -11.25 -21.90
C LYS A 113 6.71 -10.04 -21.48
N HIS A 114 5.81 -10.19 -20.52
CA HIS A 114 4.87 -9.16 -20.11
C HIS A 114 5.05 -8.80 -18.63
N LYS A 115 6.19 -8.20 -18.27
CA LYS A 115 6.54 -7.90 -16.85
C LYS A 115 5.50 -7.05 -16.10
N PHE A 116 4.76 -6.19 -16.82
CA PHE A 116 3.69 -5.36 -16.24
C PHE A 116 2.34 -6.08 -16.13
N VAL A 117 2.23 -7.28 -16.71
CA VAL A 117 1.09 -8.20 -16.54
C VAL A 117 1.41 -9.23 -15.45
N TRP A 118 2.61 -9.81 -15.52
CA TRP A 118 3.14 -10.79 -14.58
C TRP A 118 4.58 -10.45 -14.21
N GLN A 119 4.83 -10.25 -12.94
CA GLN A 119 6.16 -10.16 -12.35
C GLN A 119 6.35 -11.34 -11.41
N LEU A 120 6.95 -12.41 -11.92
CA LEU A 120 7.21 -13.64 -11.18
C LEU A 120 8.54 -13.52 -10.43
N GLU A 121 8.48 -13.40 -9.10
CA GLU A 121 9.65 -13.34 -8.24
C GLU A 121 9.36 -13.98 -6.88
N GLY A 122 10.31 -14.73 -6.34
CA GLY A 122 10.25 -15.28 -5.00
C GLY A 122 10.34 -14.19 -3.94
N GLY A 123 9.45 -14.22 -2.95
CA GLY A 123 9.41 -13.30 -1.81
C GLY A 123 8.92 -11.89 -2.14
N ILE A 124 8.40 -11.64 -3.35
CA ILE A 124 7.98 -10.31 -3.78
C ILE A 124 6.89 -9.72 -2.88
N TRP A 125 5.94 -10.55 -2.42
CA TRP A 125 4.86 -10.09 -1.55
C TRP A 125 5.34 -9.77 -0.15
N GLN A 126 6.26 -10.57 0.39
CA GLN A 126 6.86 -10.29 1.68
C GLN A 126 7.65 -8.97 1.64
N ARG A 127 8.45 -8.74 0.59
CA ARG A 127 9.17 -7.46 0.39
C ARG A 127 8.20 -6.29 0.27
N TYR A 128 7.15 -6.45 -0.52
CA TYR A 128 6.12 -5.43 -0.71
C TYR A 128 5.45 -5.06 0.62
N VAL A 129 4.92 -6.03 1.35
CA VAL A 129 4.20 -5.78 2.61
C VAL A 129 5.12 -5.18 3.67
N LYS A 130 6.35 -5.69 3.83
CA LYS A 130 7.34 -5.09 4.75
C LYS A 130 7.64 -3.63 4.43
N ARG A 131 7.76 -3.28 3.14
CA ARG A 131 7.97 -1.89 2.72
C ARG A 131 6.78 -0.99 3.10
N MET A 132 5.56 -1.51 3.03
CA MET A 132 4.35 -0.76 3.44
C MET A 132 4.26 -0.64 4.96
N MET A 133 4.65 -1.68 5.71
CA MET A 133 4.71 -1.65 7.18
C MET A 133 5.70 -0.62 7.70
N ASN A 134 6.80 -0.37 6.98
CA ASN A 134 7.82 0.61 7.38
C ASN A 134 7.43 2.06 7.04
N LYS A 135 6.21 2.30 6.54
CA LYS A 135 5.74 3.66 6.26
C LYS A 135 5.30 4.38 7.55
N PRO A 136 5.57 5.69 7.69
CA PRO A 136 5.15 6.45 8.86
C PRO A 136 3.65 6.32 9.11
N GLY A 137 3.27 6.07 10.37
CA GLY A 137 1.86 5.94 10.77
C GLY A 137 1.19 4.62 10.38
N CYS A 138 1.90 3.67 9.78
CA CYS A 138 1.36 2.33 9.51
C CYS A 138 1.20 1.53 10.82
N THR A 139 0.04 0.92 11.02
CA THR A 139 -0.28 0.15 12.24
C THR A 139 -0.32 -1.37 12.00
N VAL A 140 0.16 -1.83 10.83
CA VAL A 140 0.19 -3.25 10.48
C VAL A 140 1.28 -3.95 11.30
N THR A 141 0.89 -4.93 12.12
CA THR A 141 1.84 -5.69 12.94
C THR A 141 2.60 -6.73 12.11
N PRO A 142 3.71 -7.31 12.62
CA PRO A 142 4.37 -8.43 11.97
C PRO A 142 3.47 -9.65 11.72
N ALA A 143 2.53 -9.91 12.63
CA ALA A 143 1.55 -10.99 12.49
C ALA A 143 0.55 -10.69 11.37
N ASP A 144 -0.02 -9.48 11.35
CA ASP A 144 -0.91 -9.03 10.27
C ASP A 144 -0.20 -9.13 8.93
N GLY A 145 1.03 -8.58 8.86
CA GLY A 145 1.84 -8.62 7.65
C GLY A 145 1.98 -10.04 7.13
N LYS A 146 2.29 -11.00 8.03
CA LYS A 146 2.46 -12.41 7.64
C LYS A 146 1.22 -13.01 7.04
N GLN A 147 0.06 -12.75 7.64
CA GLN A 147 -1.22 -13.20 7.11
C GLN A 147 -1.51 -12.55 5.75
N ILE A 148 -1.22 -11.25 5.60
CA ILE A 148 -1.47 -10.49 4.38
C ILE A 148 -0.61 -11.00 3.22
N TRP A 149 0.73 -11.11 3.38
CA TRP A 149 1.56 -11.58 2.26
C TRP A 149 1.33 -13.06 1.95
N ALA A 150 0.97 -13.89 2.93
CA ALA A 150 0.58 -15.28 2.68
C ALA A 150 -0.69 -15.37 1.80
N PHE A 151 -1.71 -14.56 2.11
CA PHE A 151 -2.89 -14.41 1.27
C PHE A 151 -2.52 -13.92 -0.14
N LEU A 152 -1.76 -12.83 -0.26
CA LEU A 152 -1.38 -12.26 -1.56
C LEU A 152 -0.58 -13.25 -2.42
N SER A 153 0.31 -14.05 -1.83
CA SER A 153 1.03 -15.11 -2.55
C SER A 153 0.05 -16.16 -3.09
N GLN A 154 -0.84 -16.72 -2.24
CA GLN A 154 -1.83 -17.72 -2.68
C GLN A 154 -2.78 -17.16 -3.74
N ASP A 155 -3.31 -15.96 -3.49
CA ASP A 155 -4.22 -15.25 -4.38
C ASP A 155 -3.58 -14.96 -5.74
N SER A 156 -2.30 -14.57 -5.77
CA SER A 156 -1.58 -14.34 -7.02
C SER A 156 -1.46 -15.60 -7.87
N ARG A 157 -1.29 -16.78 -7.26
CA ARG A 157 -1.31 -18.05 -8.01
C ARG A 157 -2.70 -18.39 -8.51
N LYS A 158 -3.71 -18.28 -7.65
CA LYS A 158 -5.10 -18.65 -7.98
C LYS A 158 -5.69 -17.80 -9.10
N ARG A 159 -5.52 -16.47 -9.04
CA ARG A 159 -6.16 -15.55 -10.00
C ARG A 159 -5.32 -15.22 -11.22
N LYS A 160 -3.98 -15.33 -11.15
CA LYS A 160 -3.09 -14.79 -12.20
C LYS A 160 -2.40 -15.87 -13.03
N LEU A 161 -2.43 -17.13 -12.60
CA LEU A 161 -1.83 -18.26 -13.30
C LEU A 161 -2.87 -19.31 -13.70
N GLY A 162 -2.40 -20.37 -14.36
CA GLY A 162 -3.24 -21.51 -14.78
C GLY A 162 -4.37 -21.09 -15.71
N GLU A 163 -5.57 -21.63 -15.46
CA GLU A 163 -6.76 -21.37 -16.26
C GLU A 163 -7.19 -19.89 -16.23
N ASN A 164 -6.88 -19.15 -15.15
CA ASN A 164 -7.24 -17.73 -14.99
C ASN A 164 -6.24 -16.77 -15.64
N LYS A 165 -5.14 -17.27 -16.22
CA LYS A 165 -4.08 -16.46 -16.82
C LYS A 165 -4.63 -15.54 -17.92
N ALA A 166 -5.49 -16.04 -18.80
CA ALA A 166 -6.04 -15.24 -19.90
C ALA A 166 -6.95 -14.10 -19.41
N SER A 167 -7.86 -14.38 -18.47
CA SER A 167 -8.71 -13.35 -17.85
C SER A 167 -7.89 -12.33 -17.08
N TRP A 168 -6.84 -12.76 -16.38
CA TRP A 168 -5.94 -11.85 -15.68
C TRP A 168 -5.17 -10.93 -16.63
N LYS A 169 -4.67 -11.47 -17.75
CA LYS A 169 -4.01 -10.69 -18.80
C LYS A 169 -4.92 -9.58 -19.30
N ALA A 170 -6.14 -9.93 -19.71
CA ALA A 170 -7.12 -8.97 -20.21
C ALA A 170 -7.45 -7.89 -19.18
N HIS A 171 -7.67 -8.29 -17.91
CA HIS A 171 -7.88 -7.36 -16.80
C HIS A 171 -6.71 -6.40 -16.64
N ARG A 172 -5.49 -6.91 -16.57
CA ARG A 172 -4.30 -6.10 -16.29
C ARG A 172 -3.92 -5.17 -17.44
N GLU A 173 -4.09 -5.63 -18.68
CA GLU A 173 -3.91 -4.80 -19.88
C GLU A 173 -4.97 -3.68 -19.94
N LYS A 174 -6.22 -3.97 -19.59
CA LYS A 174 -7.25 -2.95 -19.47
C LYS A 174 -6.86 -1.88 -18.44
N LEU A 175 -6.40 -2.29 -17.24
CA LEU A 175 -5.93 -1.34 -16.23
C LEU A 175 -4.78 -0.47 -16.73
N LEU A 176 -3.82 -1.03 -17.49
CA LEU A 176 -2.72 -0.27 -18.08
C LEU A 176 -3.24 0.74 -19.11
N ALA A 177 -4.15 0.31 -20.00
CA ALA A 177 -4.73 1.18 -21.02
C ALA A 177 -5.54 2.32 -20.40
N ASP A 178 -6.44 2.02 -19.48
CA ASP A 178 -7.22 3.02 -18.75
C ASP A 178 -6.31 3.99 -17.98
N PHE A 179 -5.25 3.48 -17.35
CA PHE A 179 -4.28 4.29 -16.62
C PHE A 179 -3.47 5.20 -17.56
N LYS A 180 -3.09 4.73 -18.74
CA LYS A 180 -2.42 5.54 -19.76
C LYS A 180 -3.28 6.71 -20.21
N VAL A 181 -4.58 6.47 -20.42
CA VAL A 181 -5.54 7.51 -20.79
C VAL A 181 -5.73 8.51 -19.67
N LYS A 182 -5.91 8.04 -18.43
CA LYS A 182 -6.24 8.91 -17.29
C LYS A 182 -5.02 9.65 -16.74
N PHE A 183 -3.84 9.05 -16.79
CA PHE A 183 -2.60 9.57 -16.20
C PHE A 183 -1.40 9.38 -17.14
N PRO A 184 -1.38 9.98 -18.34
CA PRO A 184 -0.37 9.70 -19.37
C PRO A 184 1.07 9.94 -18.90
N LYS A 185 1.33 11.06 -18.20
CA LYS A 185 2.66 11.36 -17.65
C LYS A 185 3.11 10.32 -16.64
N ARG A 186 2.24 9.96 -15.69
CA ARG A 186 2.54 8.95 -14.67
C ARG A 186 2.70 7.56 -15.28
N TYR A 187 1.94 7.25 -16.33
CA TYR A 187 2.11 6.02 -17.09
C TYR A 187 3.51 5.96 -17.71
N GLU A 188 3.96 7.04 -18.33
CA GLU A 188 5.32 7.11 -18.90
C GLU A 188 6.40 6.92 -17.84
N GLU A 189 6.27 7.55 -16.68
CA GLU A 189 7.22 7.40 -15.56
C GLU A 189 7.33 5.96 -15.05
N LEU A 190 6.23 5.22 -15.02
CA LEU A 190 6.17 3.89 -14.40
C LEU A 190 6.36 2.74 -15.37
N TYR A 191 5.93 2.92 -16.62
CA TYR A 191 5.74 1.82 -17.57
C TYR A 191 6.43 2.05 -18.92
N ASN A 192 7.03 3.21 -19.16
CA ASN A 192 7.86 3.37 -20.35
C ASN A 192 9.19 2.64 -20.12
N GLU A 193 9.54 1.73 -21.03
CA GLU A 193 10.78 0.97 -20.96
C GLU A 193 11.99 1.80 -21.43
N LYS A 194 12.02 3.11 -21.15
CA LYS A 194 13.18 3.96 -21.41
C LYS A 194 14.31 3.60 -20.46
N HIS A 195 14.94 2.45 -20.69
CA HIS A 195 16.24 2.03 -20.20
C HIS A 195 16.98 1.36 -21.35
#